data_AF-D9UGU3-F1
#
_entry.id   AF-D9UGU3-F1
#
_cell.length_a   1.000
_cell.length_b   1.000
_cell.length_c   1.000
_cell.angle_alpha   90.00
_cell.angle_beta   90.00
_cell.angle_gamma   90.00
#
_symmetry.space_group_name_H-M   'P 1'
#
loop_
_entity.id
_entity.type
_entity.pdbx_description
1 polymer ?
#
loop_
_entity_poly.entity_id
_entity_poly.type
_entity_poly.pdbx_seq_one_letter_code
_entity_poly.pdbx_strand_id
1 'polypeptide(L)'
;MSAGTLAGGTLPDGTAYVVRRAESDEDRAACFLVRKEVFVQEQGVPEDLEYDALDAGAAHVLALADDGTPLGAGRLLHGEAAWEPTGHTAGAGSLGRLAVRG
;
A
#
# COMPACT_ATOMS: atom_id res chain seq x y z
N MET A 1 12.57 -2.88 -17.49
CA MET A 1 12.03 -3.97 -16.65
C MET A 1 10.57 -3.64 -16.43
N SER A 2 9.65 -4.50 -16.86
CA SER A 2 8.21 -4.22 -16.76
C SER A 2 7.78 -4.35 -15.31
N ALA A 3 7.10 -3.34 -14.76
CA ALA A 3 6.41 -3.46 -13.48
C ALA A 3 5.48 -4.67 -13.59
N GLY A 4 5.77 -5.72 -12.82
CA GLY A 4 4.99 -6.94 -12.87
C GLY A 4 3.62 -6.68 -12.29
N THR A 5 2.58 -6.68 -13.12
CA THR A 5 1.20 -6.75 -12.64
C THR A 5 1.07 -7.99 -11.76
N LEU A 6 0.64 -7.80 -10.51
CA LEU A 6 0.49 -8.86 -9.52
C LEU A 6 -0.90 -9.49 -9.62
N ALA A 7 -1.93 -8.69 -9.93
CA ALA A 7 -3.31 -9.12 -10.12
C ALA A 7 -4.10 -8.03 -10.86
N GLY A 8 -5.29 -8.34 -11.34
CA GLY A 8 -6.25 -7.38 -11.88
C GLY A 8 -7.66 -7.93 -11.84
N GLY A 9 -8.66 -7.07 -12.02
CA GLY A 9 -10.06 -7.46 -11.96
C GLY A 9 -11.00 -6.32 -12.28
N THR A 10 -12.27 -6.53 -11.94
CA THR A 10 -13.34 -5.53 -12.12
C THR A 10 -14.10 -5.40 -10.81
N LEU A 11 -14.31 -4.18 -10.35
CA LEU A 11 -15.12 -3.86 -9.17
C LEU A 11 -16.62 -4.02 -9.49
N PRO A 12 -17.50 -4.09 -8.48
CA PRO A 12 -18.94 -4.29 -8.68
C PRO A 12 -19.63 -3.20 -9.53
N ASP A 13 -19.05 -2.00 -9.58
CA ASP A 13 -19.51 -0.86 -10.37
C ASP A 13 -19.05 -0.90 -11.84
N GLY A 14 -18.25 -1.91 -12.22
CA GLY A 14 -17.70 -2.06 -13.56
C GLY A 14 -16.29 -1.48 -13.75
N THR A 15 -15.73 -0.82 -12.74
CA THR A 15 -14.38 -0.22 -12.82
C THR A 15 -13.34 -1.33 -12.93
N ALA A 16 -12.56 -1.35 -14.02
CA ALA A 16 -11.44 -2.25 -14.17
C ALA A 16 -10.24 -1.74 -13.36
N TYR A 17 -9.49 -2.65 -12.74
CA TYR A 17 -8.32 -2.28 -11.96
C TYR A 17 -7.17 -3.26 -12.13
N VAL A 18 -5.97 -2.76 -11.86
CA VAL A 18 -4.73 -3.54 -11.76
C VAL A 18 -4.07 -3.30 -10.41
N VAL A 19 -3.49 -4.35 -9.85
CA VAL A 19 -2.65 -4.30 -8.66
C VAL A 19 -1.23 -4.62 -9.06
N ARG A 20 -0.29 -3.76 -8.69
CA ARG A 20 1.13 -3.93 -8.98
C ARG A 20 2.00 -3.52 -7.81
N ARG A 21 3.25 -3.96 -7.82
CA ARG A 21 4.25 -3.43 -6.90
C ARG A 21 4.55 -1.98 -7.27
N ALA A 22 4.69 -1.13 -6.26
CA ALA A 22 5.17 0.24 -6.43
C ALA A 22 6.71 0.21 -6.55
N GLU A 23 7.21 0.53 -7.73
CA GLU A 23 8.64 0.46 -8.06
C GLU A 23 9.24 1.84 -8.35
N SER A 24 8.42 2.80 -8.77
CA SER A 24 8.83 4.18 -9.01
C SER A 24 8.52 5.09 -7.82
N ASP A 25 9.16 6.26 -7.79
CA ASP A 25 8.84 7.31 -6.82
C ASP A 25 7.40 7.84 -6.99
N GLU A 26 6.89 7.85 -8.22
CA GLU A 26 5.50 8.21 -8.52
C GLU A 26 4.52 7.19 -7.92
N ASP A 27 4.82 5.89 -8.02
CA ASP A 27 3.99 4.85 -7.41
C ASP A 27 3.99 4.98 -5.88
N ARG A 28 5.16 5.26 -5.29
CA ARG A 28 5.29 5.45 -3.85
C ARG A 28 4.52 6.68 -3.39
N ALA A 29 4.60 7.78 -4.14
CA ALA A 29 3.80 8.98 -3.89
C ALA A 29 2.30 8.66 -3.97
N ALA A 30 1.85 7.90 -4.96
CA ALA A 30 0.46 7.46 -5.07
C ALA A 30 0.02 6.57 -3.88
N CYS A 31 0.88 5.64 -3.43
CA CYS A 31 0.61 4.85 -2.22
C CYS A 31 0.41 5.74 -0.99
N PHE A 32 1.29 6.72 -0.78
CA PHE A 32 1.20 7.65 0.35
C PHE A 32 0.01 8.57 0.28
N LEU A 33 -0.40 8.97 -0.93
CA LEU A 33 -1.58 9.80 -1.15
C LEU A 33 -2.86 9.05 -0.75
N VAL A 34 -3.03 7.80 -1.21
CA VAL A 34 -4.18 6.95 -0.82
C VAL A 34 -4.23 6.75 0.70
N ARG A 35 -3.09 6.42 1.31
CA ARG A 35 -3.00 6.22 2.76
C ARG A 35 -3.32 7.48 3.55
N LYS A 36 -2.85 8.65 3.11
CA LYS A 36 -3.15 9.93 3.75
C LYS A 36 -4.64 10.26 3.71
N GLU A 37 -5.28 10.05 2.57
CA GLU A 37 -6.72 10.27 2.45
C GLU A 37 -7.49 9.38 3.43
N VAL A 38 -7.24 8.07 3.41
CA VAL A 38 -7.97 7.13 4.26
C VAL A 38 -7.62 7.30 5.75
N PHE A 39 -6.34 7.28 6.12
CA PHE A 39 -5.97 7.30 7.54
C PHE A 39 -6.10 8.71 8.15
N VAL A 40 -5.62 9.74 7.47
CA VAL A 40 -5.62 11.10 8.04
C VAL A 40 -6.96 11.78 7.82
N GLN A 41 -7.47 11.81 6.58
CA GLN A 41 -8.66 12.61 6.27
C GLN A 41 -9.95 11.92 6.68
N GLU A 42 -10.08 10.62 6.46
CA GLU A 42 -11.30 9.87 6.79
C GLU A 42 -11.30 9.33 8.22
N GLN A 43 -10.20 8.69 8.66
CA GLN A 43 -10.13 8.05 9.98
C GLN A 43 -9.58 8.96 11.09
N GLY A 44 -9.06 10.14 10.74
CA GLY A 44 -8.58 11.13 11.71
C GLY A 44 -7.26 10.77 12.40
N VAL A 45 -6.45 9.88 11.80
CA VAL A 45 -5.08 9.61 12.27
C VAL A 45 -4.25 10.89 12.13
N PRO A 46 -3.54 11.33 13.18
CA PRO A 46 -2.61 12.46 13.07
C PRO A 46 -1.60 12.25 11.93
N GLU A 47 -1.40 13.27 11.09
CA GLU A 47 -0.56 13.16 9.89
C GLU A 47 0.90 12.76 10.22
N ASP A 48 1.41 13.22 11.36
CA ASP A 48 2.74 12.89 11.87
C ASP A 48 2.90 11.42 12.29
N LEU A 49 1.80 10.70 12.52
CA LEU A 49 1.79 9.28 12.85
C LEU A 49 1.58 8.36 11.65
N GLU A 50 1.23 8.91 10.48
CA GLU A 50 0.94 8.09 9.30
C GLU A 50 2.21 7.53 8.67
N TYR A 51 3.29 8.30 8.65
CA TYR A 51 4.57 7.90 8.08
C TYR A 51 5.51 7.42 9.18
N ASP A 52 6.16 6.27 8.98
CA ASP A 52 7.14 5.74 9.93
C ASP A 52 8.44 5.31 9.26
N ALA A 53 9.45 5.01 10.07
CA ALA A 53 10.75 4.56 9.58
C ALA A 53 10.69 3.25 8.76
N LEU A 54 9.61 2.47 8.91
CA LEU A 54 9.44 1.20 8.20
C LEU A 54 9.01 1.41 6.74
N ASP A 55 8.47 2.59 6.39
CA ASP A 55 8.04 2.91 5.03
C ASP A 55 9.17 2.81 4.00
N ALA A 56 10.39 3.19 4.38
CA ALA A 56 11.53 3.19 3.47
C ALA A 56 11.89 1.77 2.99
N GLY A 57 11.87 0.79 3.90
CA GLY A 57 12.25 -0.60 3.63
C GLY A 57 11.10 -1.53 3.20
N ALA A 58 9.85 -1.07 3.29
CA ALA A 58 8.70 -1.89 2.95
C ALA A 58 8.54 -2.10 1.43
N ALA A 59 8.00 -3.26 1.04
CA ALA A 59 7.51 -3.48 -0.31
C ALA A 59 6.07 -2.94 -0.41
N HIS A 60 5.87 -1.90 -1.23
CA HIS A 60 4.55 -1.29 -1.38
C HIS A 60 3.82 -1.89 -2.58
N VAL A 61 2.49 -1.98 -2.47
CA VAL A 61 1.57 -2.38 -3.53
C VAL A 61 0.55 -1.28 -3.76
N LEU A 62 0.20 -1.08 -5.02
CA LEU A 62 -0.71 -0.04 -5.48
C LEU A 62 -1.77 -0.66 -6.38
N ALA A 63 -3.03 -0.38 -6.08
CA ALA A 63 -4.17 -0.66 -6.94
C ALA A 63 -4.52 0.60 -7.72
N LEU A 64 -4.67 0.48 -9.04
CA LEU A 64 -5.03 1.55 -9.96
C LEU A 64 -6.23 1.14 -10.79
N ALA A 65 -7.15 2.07 -11.01
CA ALA A 65 -8.14 1.96 -12.07
C ALA A 65 -7.45 2.00 -13.45
N ASP A 66 -8.18 1.62 -14.49
CA ASP A 66 -7.71 1.67 -15.88
C ASP A 66 -7.35 3.08 -16.37
N ASP A 67 -8.01 4.11 -15.82
CA ASP A 67 -7.71 5.52 -16.04
C ASP A 67 -6.47 6.03 -15.25
N GLY A 68 -5.85 5.18 -14.44
CA GLY A 68 -4.70 5.51 -13.61
C GLY A 68 -5.04 6.07 -12.23
N THR A 69 -6.32 6.16 -11.86
CA THR A 69 -6.73 6.62 -10.53
C THR A 69 -6.28 5.63 -9.46
N PRO A 70 -5.53 6.05 -8.43
CA PRO A 70 -5.19 5.19 -7.28
C PRO A 70 -6.45 4.78 -6.53
N LEU A 71 -6.66 3.49 -6.32
CA LEU A 71 -7.83 2.96 -5.59
C LEU A 71 -7.48 2.46 -4.20
N GLY A 72 -6.26 1.93 -4.04
CA GLY A 72 -5.83 1.29 -2.81
C GLY A 72 -4.32 1.17 -2.73
N ALA A 73 -3.78 1.15 -1.53
CA ALA A 73 -2.36 1.02 -1.28
C ALA A 73 -2.08 0.20 -0.02
N GLY A 74 -1.05 -0.64 -0.07
CA GLY A 74 -0.62 -1.43 1.08
C GLY A 74 0.89 -1.63 1.12
N ARG A 75 1.39 -2.11 2.25
CA ARG A 75 2.82 -2.45 2.39
C ARG A 75 3.05 -3.80 3.04
N LEU A 76 4.07 -4.51 2.56
CA LEU A 76 4.63 -5.72 3.17
C LEU A 76 5.97 -5.39 3.82
N LEU A 77 6.03 -5.59 5.13
CA LEU A 77 7.25 -5.61 5.92
C LEU A 77 7.86 -7.01 5.87
N HIS A 78 9.18 -7.08 5.83
CA HIS A 78 9.94 -8.34 5.78
C HIS A 78 11.24 -8.21 6.57
N GLY A 79 11.86 -9.35 6.90
CA GLY A 79 13.04 -9.38 7.79
C GLY A 79 12.70 -8.91 9.20
N GLU A 80 13.67 -8.29 9.87
CA GLU A 80 13.53 -7.80 11.26
C GLU A 80 12.34 -6.85 11.45
N ALA A 81 12.07 -5.99 10.45
CA ALA A 81 10.97 -5.05 10.46
C ALA A 81 9.57 -5.72 10.51
N ALA A 82 9.44 -7.00 10.14
CA ALA A 82 8.18 -7.72 10.20
C ALA A 82 7.87 -8.29 11.59
N TRP A 83 8.89 -8.53 12.41
CA TRP A 83 8.78 -9.34 13.63
C TRP A 83 8.63 -8.48 14.87
N GLU A 84 9.38 -7.38 14.96
CA GLU A 84 9.38 -6.45 16.10
C GLU A 84 7.97 -5.96 16.49
N PRO A 85 7.10 -5.51 15.56
CA PRO A 85 5.79 -4.99 15.94
C PRO A 85 4.76 -6.06 16.28
N THR A 86 4.97 -7.31 15.85
CA THR A 86 3.94 -8.35 15.88
C THR A 86 4.25 -9.51 16.82
N GLY A 87 5.48 -9.59 17.34
CA GLY A 87 5.91 -10.66 18.25
C GLY A 87 6.02 -12.05 17.61
N HIS A 88 5.96 -12.15 16.28
CA HIS A 88 6.04 -13.43 15.57
C HIS A 88 7.49 -13.82 15.25
N THR A 89 7.76 -15.13 15.29
CA THR A 89 9.07 -15.73 14.98
C THR A 89 9.39 -15.68 13.48
N ALA A 90 10.70 -15.73 13.19
CA ALA A 90 11.27 -15.64 11.86
C ALA A 90 10.59 -16.57 10.83
N GLY A 91 10.07 -16.00 9.74
CA GLY A 91 9.54 -16.74 8.59
C GLY A 91 8.31 -16.12 7.92
N ALA A 92 7.50 -15.36 8.65
CA ALA A 92 6.35 -14.64 8.09
C ALA A 92 6.68 -13.16 7.86
N GLY A 93 6.35 -12.63 6.68
CA GLY A 93 6.27 -11.18 6.46
C GLY A 93 5.04 -10.60 7.16
N SER A 94 5.03 -9.30 7.41
CA SER A 94 3.89 -8.61 8.03
C SER A 94 3.24 -7.68 7.01
N LEU A 95 1.94 -7.85 6.79
CA LEU A 95 1.14 -6.85 6.08
C LEU A 95 0.91 -5.68 7.04
N GLY A 96 1.51 -4.55 6.70
CA GLY A 96 1.39 -3.31 7.47
C GLY A 96 0.14 -2.53 7.07
N ARG A 97 0.28 -1.20 7.04
CA ARG A 97 -0.79 -0.28 6.61
C ARG A 97 -1.36 -0.69 5.25
N LEU A 98 -2.68 -0.85 5.20
CA LEU A 98 -3.49 -1.12 4.01
C LEU A 98 -4.69 -0.17 4.00
N ALA A 99 -4.80 0.62 2.94
CA ALA A 99 -5.84 1.63 2.76
C ALA A 99 -6.51 1.42 1.39
N VAL A 100 -7.83 1.57 1.34
CA VAL A 100 -8.63 1.48 0.12
C VAL A 100 -9.65 2.62 0.17
N ARG A 101 -9.77 3.38 -0.92
CA ARG A 101 -10.78 4.44 -1.04
C ARG A 101 -12.17 3.83 -1.16
N GLY A 102 -13.14 4.45 -0.49
CA GLY A 102 -14.55 4.03 -0.45
C GLY A 102 -15.42 4.66 -1.52
#